data_AF-A0A2J8IS43-F1
#
_entry.id   AF-A0A2J8IS43-F1
#
_cell.length_a   1.000
_cell.length_b   1.000
_cell.length_c   1.000
_cell.angle_alpha   90.00
_cell.angle_beta   90.00
_cell.angle_gamma   90.00
#
_symmetry.space_group_name_H-M   'P 1'
#
loop_
_entity.id
_entity.type
_entity.pdbx_description
1 polymer ?
#
loop_
_entity_poly.entity_id
_entity_poly.type
_entity_poly.pdbx_seq_one_letter_code
_entity_poly.pdbx_strand_id
1 'polypeptide(L)'
;MKQLPAATVRLLSSSQIITSVVSVVKELIENSLDAGATSVDVKLENYGFDKIEVRDNGEGIKAVDAPVMAMKYYTSKINSHEDLENLTTYGFRGEALGSICCVAEVQL
;
A
#
# COMPACT_ATOMS: atom_id res chain seq x y z
N MET A 1 -8.30 -2.29 32.87
CA MET A 1 -7.94 -2.06 31.45
C MET A 1 -8.58 -3.16 30.61
N LYS A 2 -8.92 -2.91 29.33
CA LYS A 2 -9.55 -3.89 28.43
C LYS A 2 -8.87 -3.88 27.06
N GLN A 3 -8.72 -5.05 26.44
CA GLN A 3 -8.18 -5.18 25.08
C GLN A 3 -9.17 -4.57 24.07
N LEU A 4 -8.64 -3.84 23.09
CA LEU A 4 -9.45 -3.30 22.00
C LEU A 4 -9.87 -4.41 21.01
N PRO A 5 -11.05 -4.30 20.38
CA PRO A 5 -11.42 -5.19 19.29
C PRO A 5 -10.40 -5.13 18.14
N ALA A 6 -10.18 -6.26 17.47
CA ALA A 6 -9.21 -6.36 16.38
C ALA A 6 -9.47 -5.36 15.25
N ALA A 7 -10.75 -5.11 14.92
CA ALA A 7 -11.12 -4.10 13.92
C ALA A 7 -10.69 -2.69 14.33
N THR A 8 -10.80 -2.34 15.61
CA THR A 8 -10.35 -1.05 16.15
C THR A 8 -8.84 -0.92 16.07
N VAL A 9 -8.09 -1.95 16.47
CA VAL A 9 -6.62 -1.96 16.37
C VAL A 9 -6.17 -1.80 14.91
N ARG A 10 -6.86 -2.48 13.97
CA ARG A 10 -6.55 -2.41 12.54
C ARG A 10 -6.81 -1.01 11.98
N LEU A 11 -7.93 -0.38 12.34
CA LEU A 11 -8.24 0.98 11.93
C LEU A 11 -7.22 1.98 12.48
N LEU A 12 -6.92 1.91 13.78
CA LEU A 12 -5.95 2.80 14.43
C LEU A 12 -4.56 2.71 13.79
N SER A 13 -4.06 1.49 13.56
CA SER A 13 -2.77 1.28 12.89
C SER A 13 -2.79 1.78 11.44
N SER A 14 -3.89 1.58 10.71
CA SER A 14 -4.01 2.07 9.33
C SER A 14 -4.04 3.60 9.24
N SER A 15 -4.68 4.30 10.17
CA SER A 15 -4.69 5.78 10.22
C SER A 15 -3.34 6.39 10.61
N GLN A 16 -2.42 5.62 11.19
CA GLN A 16 -1.05 6.07 11.44
C GLN A 16 -0.16 5.96 10.19
N ILE A 17 -0.48 5.04 9.29
CA ILE A 17 0.21 4.83 8.03
C ILE A 17 -0.33 5.80 6.97
N ILE A 18 -1.66 5.84 6.83
CA ILE A 18 -2.37 6.72 5.89
C ILE A 18 -2.85 7.95 6.65
N THR A 19 -2.07 9.02 6.55
CA THR A 19 -2.28 10.28 7.28
C THR A 19 -2.82 11.40 6.42
N SER A 20 -2.73 11.27 5.09
CA SER A 20 -3.13 12.29 4.12
C SER A 20 -3.31 11.71 2.72
N VAL A 21 -3.96 12.46 1.82
CA VAL A 21 -3.98 12.14 0.38
C VAL A 21 -2.57 11.95 -0.17
N VAL A 22 -1.63 12.81 0.25
CA VAL A 22 -0.23 12.72 -0.16
C VAL A 22 0.39 11.38 0.24
N SER A 23 0.09 10.88 1.44
CA SER A 23 0.58 9.56 1.87
C SER A 23 0.05 8.43 0.98
N VAL A 24 -1.24 8.48 0.59
CA VAL A 24 -1.80 7.47 -0.33
C VAL A 24 -1.10 7.52 -1.68
N VAL A 25 -0.98 8.71 -2.27
CA VAL A 25 -0.33 8.89 -3.58
C VAL A 25 1.13 8.45 -3.53
N LYS A 26 1.87 8.82 -2.49
CA LYS A 26 3.27 8.41 -2.28
C LYS A 26 3.40 6.89 -2.28
N GLU A 27 2.63 6.19 -1.47
CA GLU A 27 2.71 4.73 -1.33
C GLU A 27 2.36 4.00 -2.64
N LEU A 28 1.37 4.50 -3.39
CA LEU A 28 1.00 3.93 -4.69
C LEU A 28 2.08 4.16 -5.76
N ILE A 29 2.69 5.35 -5.80
CA ILE A 29 3.81 5.64 -6.70
C ILE A 29 5.03 4.79 -6.33
N GLU A 30 5.37 4.68 -5.06
CA GLU A 30 6.49 3.84 -4.59
C GLU A 30 6.28 2.37 -4.96
N ASN A 31 5.05 1.85 -4.85
CA ASN A 31 4.72 0.53 -5.34
C ASN A 31 4.89 0.39 -6.87
N SER A 32 4.54 1.43 -7.64
CA SER A 32 4.74 1.45 -9.10
C SER A 32 6.24 1.39 -9.44
N LEU A 33 7.06 2.17 -8.72
CA LEU A 33 8.51 2.19 -8.91
C LEU A 33 9.16 0.85 -8.51
N ASP A 34 8.73 0.25 -7.42
CA ASP A 34 9.18 -1.08 -7.00
C ASP A 34 8.80 -2.16 -8.01
N ALA A 35 7.72 -1.96 -8.78
CA ALA A 35 7.31 -2.82 -9.89
C ALA A 35 8.05 -2.54 -11.20
N GLY A 36 9.07 -1.67 -11.19
CA GLY A 36 9.88 -1.33 -12.35
C GLY A 36 9.18 -0.41 -13.37
N ALA A 37 8.12 0.29 -12.96
CA ALA A 37 7.41 1.19 -13.85
C ALA A 37 8.33 2.30 -14.38
N THR A 38 8.21 2.58 -15.67
CA THR A 38 8.91 3.70 -16.36
C THR A 38 7.98 4.87 -16.64
N SER A 39 6.68 4.66 -16.50
CA SER A 39 5.63 5.66 -16.64
C SER A 39 4.58 5.42 -15.55
N VAL A 40 4.21 6.50 -14.86
CA VAL A 40 3.20 6.50 -13.81
C VAL A 40 2.30 7.73 -14.03
N ASP A 41 1.02 7.51 -14.27
CA ASP A 41 0.00 8.52 -14.41
C ASP A 41 -0.80 8.63 -13.11
N VAL A 42 -0.90 9.85 -12.57
CA VAL A 42 -1.64 10.14 -11.33
C VAL A 42 -2.77 11.10 -11.65
N LYS A 43 -4.00 10.69 -11.36
CA LYS A 43 -5.20 11.51 -11.49
C LYS A 43 -5.86 11.68 -10.14
N LEU A 44 -6.13 12.94 -9.79
CA LEU A 44 -6.83 13.32 -8.57
C LEU A 44 -8.15 14.00 -8.93
N GLU A 45 -9.25 13.51 -8.38
CA GLU A 45 -10.55 14.15 -8.47
C GLU A 45 -10.86 14.85 -7.14
N ASN A 46 -11.29 16.11 -7.22
CA ASN A 46 -11.47 16.97 -6.05
C ASN A 46 -10.25 16.94 -5.10
N TYR A 47 -9.07 17.23 -5.64
CA TYR A 47 -7.79 17.19 -4.90
C TYR A 47 -7.47 15.83 -4.23
N GLY A 48 -8.11 14.74 -4.67
CA GLY A 48 -7.94 13.39 -4.13
C GLY A 48 -8.91 13.04 -2.99
N PHE A 49 -9.85 13.93 -2.65
CA PHE A 49 -10.89 13.64 -1.65
C PHE A 49 -11.99 12.73 -2.21
N ASP A 50 -12.28 12.83 -3.52
CA ASP A 50 -13.31 12.01 -4.15
C ASP A 50 -12.69 10.74 -4.75
N LYS A 51 -11.57 10.89 -5.47
CA LYS A 51 -10.88 9.76 -6.12
C LYS A 51 -9.38 10.02 -6.26
N ILE A 52 -8.60 8.98 -6.00
CA ILE A 52 -7.19 8.88 -6.34
C ILE A 52 -7.05 7.72 -7.31
N GLU A 53 -6.48 7.98 -8.49
CA GLU A 53 -6.20 6.95 -9.49
C GLU A 53 -4.72 7.03 -9.85
N VAL A 54 -4.02 5.91 -9.70
CA VAL A 54 -2.62 5.74 -10.09
C VAL A 54 -2.56 4.60 -11.08
N ARG A 55 -2.00 4.86 -12.26
CA ARG A 55 -1.79 3.88 -13.32
C ARG A 55 -0.32 3.81 -13.63
N ASP A 56 0.21 2.61 -13.76
CA ASP A 56 1.61 2.41 -14.10
C ASP A 56 1.76 1.33 -15.16
N ASN A 57 2.96 1.25 -15.74
CA ASN A 57 3.34 0.22 -16.71
C ASN A 57 4.35 -0.79 -16.12
N GLY A 58 4.35 -0.98 -14.80
CA GLY A 58 5.20 -1.95 -14.12
C GLY A 58 4.73 -3.39 -14.35
N GLU A 59 5.39 -4.33 -13.68
CA GLU A 59 5.12 -5.77 -13.79
C GLU A 59 3.73 -6.19 -13.27
N GLY A 60 3.05 -5.30 -12.55
CA GLY A 60 1.73 -5.55 -11.98
C GLY A 60 1.76 -6.57 -10.84
N ILE A 61 0.58 -7.06 -10.46
CA ILE A 61 0.40 -8.05 -9.39
C ILE A 61 0.12 -9.40 -10.01
N LYS A 62 0.90 -10.42 -9.63
CA LYS A 62 0.69 -11.79 -10.10
C LYS A 62 -0.66 -12.29 -9.61
N ALA A 63 -1.37 -13.05 -10.46
CA ALA A 63 -2.70 -13.57 -10.13
C ALA A 63 -2.72 -14.41 -8.83
N VAL A 64 -1.61 -15.09 -8.51
CA VAL A 64 -1.46 -15.87 -7.27
C VAL A 64 -1.40 -15.01 -6.02
N ASP A 65 -0.93 -13.77 -6.14
CA ASP A 65 -0.77 -12.83 -5.02
C ASP A 65 -2.02 -11.96 -4.82
N ALA A 66 -2.91 -11.89 -5.80
CA ALA A 66 -4.14 -11.10 -5.74
C ALA A 66 -5.02 -11.36 -4.49
N PRO A 67 -5.17 -12.60 -3.97
CA PRO A 67 -5.94 -12.84 -2.75
C PRO A 67 -5.29 -12.24 -1.49
N VAL A 68 -3.99 -11.97 -1.52
CA VAL A 68 -3.20 -11.60 -0.34
C VAL A 68 -2.57 -10.21 -0.39
N MET A 69 -2.56 -9.56 -1.57
CA MET A 69 -1.89 -8.27 -1.79
C MET A 69 -2.36 -7.13 -0.86
N ALA A 70 -3.61 -7.17 -0.41
CA ALA A 70 -4.19 -6.19 0.51
C ALA A 70 -4.22 -6.66 1.98
N MET A 71 -3.61 -7.80 2.30
CA MET A 71 -3.43 -8.24 3.68
C MET A 71 -2.21 -7.58 4.30
N LYS A 72 -2.33 -7.17 5.58
CA LYS A 72 -1.18 -6.62 6.31
C LYS A 72 -0.11 -7.69 6.50
N TYR A 73 1.16 -7.27 6.42
CA TYR A 73 2.35 -8.11 6.58
C TYR A 73 2.59 -9.11 5.43
N TYR A 74 1.94 -8.91 4.28
CA TYR A 74 2.22 -9.65 3.05
C TYR A 74 2.97 -8.74 2.08
N THR A 75 4.11 -9.21 1.58
CA THR A 75 4.99 -8.47 0.66
C THR A 75 5.79 -9.42 -0.22
N SER A 76 6.07 -9.01 -1.45
CA SER A 76 6.98 -9.72 -2.37
C SER A 76 8.43 -9.21 -2.30
N LYS A 77 8.69 -8.17 -1.49
CA LYS A 77 9.92 -7.37 -1.56
C LYS A 77 11.00 -7.79 -0.57
N ILE A 78 10.62 -8.49 0.51
CA ILE A 78 11.51 -9.12 1.48
C ILE A 78 10.94 -10.47 1.90
N ASN A 79 11.80 -11.40 2.31
CA ASN A 79 11.42 -12.73 2.79
C ASN A 79 12.11 -13.14 4.11
N SER A 80 13.11 -12.39 4.55
CA SER A 80 13.92 -12.72 5.72
C SER A 80 14.31 -11.48 6.53
N HIS A 81 14.88 -11.71 7.72
CA HIS A 81 15.41 -10.61 8.54
C HIS A 81 16.68 -10.00 7.93
N GLU A 82 17.47 -10.80 7.20
CA GLU A 82 18.71 -10.36 6.55
C GLU A 82 18.42 -9.34 5.44
N ASP A 83 17.27 -9.43 4.78
CA ASP A 83 16.84 -8.47 3.76
C ASP A 83 16.62 -7.06 4.34
N LEU A 84 16.33 -6.94 5.63
CA LEU A 84 16.17 -5.64 6.31
C LEU A 84 17.48 -4.85 6.39
N GLU A 85 18.62 -5.54 6.31
CA GLU A 85 19.94 -4.90 6.29
C GLU A 85 20.29 -4.34 4.90
N ASN A 86 19.62 -4.83 3.85
CA ASN A 86 19.91 -4.50 2.44
C ASN A 86 18.63 -4.18 1.66
N LEU A 87 17.88 -3.17 2.10
CA LEU A 87 16.66 -2.74 1.43
C LEU A 87 16.95 -2.09 0.08
N THR A 88 16.41 -2.65 -0.98
CA THR A 88 16.53 -2.17 -2.37
C THR A 88 15.23 -1.60 -2.95
N THR A 89 14.14 -1.66 -2.18
CA THR A 89 12.79 -1.24 -2.56
C THR A 89 12.26 -0.18 -1.58
N TYR A 90 11.31 0.63 -2.03
CA TYR A 90 10.69 1.67 -1.20
C TYR A 90 9.76 1.06 -0.15
N GLY A 91 8.92 0.11 -0.57
CA GLY A 91 8.03 -0.63 0.31
C GLY A 91 8.66 -1.94 0.78
N PHE A 92 8.37 -2.37 2.00
CA PHE A 92 8.79 -3.70 2.49
C PHE A 92 7.96 -4.23 3.65
N ARG A 93 7.17 -3.36 4.31
CA ARG A 93 6.37 -3.73 5.48
C ARG A 93 5.12 -4.56 5.14
N GLY A 94 4.65 -4.47 3.90
CA GLY A 94 3.40 -5.14 3.48
C GLY A 94 2.14 -4.54 4.13
N GLU A 95 2.14 -3.24 4.44
CA GLU A 95 1.04 -2.61 5.20
C GLU A 95 0.26 -1.56 4.40
N ALA A 96 0.82 -1.02 3.32
CA ALA A 96 0.28 0.13 2.61
C ALA A 96 -1.12 -0.14 2.03
N LEU A 97 -1.23 -1.09 1.09
CA LEU A 97 -2.49 -1.40 0.40
C LEU A 97 -3.58 -1.85 1.39
N GLY A 98 -3.24 -2.74 2.33
CA GLY A 98 -4.16 -3.16 3.38
C GLY A 98 -4.60 -2.02 4.30
N SER A 99 -3.78 -1.00 4.48
CA SER A 99 -4.15 0.19 5.26
C SER A 99 -5.05 1.14 4.49
N ILE A 100 -4.83 1.30 3.18
CA ILE A 100 -5.72 2.07 2.31
C ILE A 100 -7.11 1.40 2.28
N CYS A 101 -7.18 0.08 2.10
CA CYS A 101 -8.45 -0.67 2.12
C CYS A 101 -9.23 -0.58 3.46
N CYS A 102 -8.57 -0.17 4.55
CA CYS A 102 -9.26 0.03 5.83
C CYS A 102 -9.96 1.39 5.93
N VAL A 103 -9.58 2.37 5.09
CA VAL A 103 -10.05 3.76 5.19
C VAL A 103 -10.69 4.28 3.91
N ALA A 104 -10.63 3.52 2.81
CA ALA A 104 -11.18 3.86 1.52
C ALA A 104 -11.68 2.62 0.77
N GLU A 105 -12.57 2.83 -0.21
CA GLU A 105 -12.92 1.80 -1.19
C GLU A 105 -11.83 1.73 -2.28
N VAL A 106 -11.33 0.52 -2.55
CA VAL A 106 -10.19 0.30 -3.45
C VAL A 106 -10.61 -0.60 -4.61
N GLN A 107 -10.17 -0.23 -5.81
CA GLN A 107 -10.30 -1.02 -7.04
C GLN A 107 -8.91 -1.11 -7.67
N LEU A 108 -8.55 -2.30 -8.15
CA LEU A 108 -7.25 -2.65 -8.74
C LEU A 108 -7.46 -3.20 -10.15
#